data_AF-A0A8H5FV05-F1
#
_entry.id   AF-A0A8H5FV05-F1
#
_cell.length_a   1.000
_cell.length_b   1.000
_cell.length_c   1.000
_cell.angle_alpha   90.00
_cell.angle_beta   90.00
_cell.angle_gamma   90.00
#
_symmetry.space_group_name_H-M   'P 1'
#
loop_
_entity.id
_entity.type
_entity.pdbx_description
1 polymer ?
#
loop_
_entity_poly.entity_id
_entity_poly.type
_entity_poly.pdbx_seq_one_letter_code
_entity_poly.pdbx_strand_id
1 'polypeptide(L)'
;MVSTFSEQLRDQPALREDSMGGCQDPKPLPVFPLSNADMTLCSLEGTSYGVHSHILRDTCGLFATMFTLPSPKAYESLCIYESDAVLQTILYLLSGHHRSSWDSLDQAESVLIVAEKWDAPVVIERIRPTLFTPRFCDADPLRLYAIARHFDWDREARALSLHILALDLRDPIHQNTLASISSKHLKPLFDLRRSRKETLEKMLNSTERFIVGNRCVQTSHKPQPRLIVPCSCIMALRVDAALNFTASVVGV
;
A
#
# COMPACT_ATOMS: atom_id res chain seq x y z
N MET A 1 5.40 -1.16 20.66
CA MET A 1 6.46 -0.56 19.81
C MET A 1 5.81 -0.03 18.53
N VAL A 2 4.98 1.01 18.68
CA VAL A 2 4.21 1.62 17.59
C VAL A 2 4.58 3.10 17.61
N SER A 3 5.61 3.47 16.85
CA SER A 3 5.94 4.86 16.55
C SER A 3 7.11 4.89 15.58
N THR A 4 6.84 4.87 14.28
CA THR A 4 7.80 5.39 13.29
C THR A 4 7.15 5.87 11.99
N PHE A 5 5.81 5.87 11.88
CA PHE A 5 5.14 6.40 10.69
C PHE A 5 4.65 7.85 10.86
N SER A 6 4.55 8.35 12.11
CA SER A 6 4.06 9.70 12.42
C SER A 6 5.12 10.80 12.43
N GLU A 7 6.39 10.51 12.17
CA GLU A 7 7.49 11.43 12.52
C GLU A 7 8.20 12.10 11.33
N GLN A 8 7.60 12.08 10.12
CA GLN A 8 8.20 12.68 8.92
C GLN A 8 7.46 13.92 8.36
N LEU A 9 6.70 14.63 9.20
CA LEU A 9 6.03 15.89 8.84
C LEU A 9 6.37 17.07 9.78
N ARG A 10 7.57 17.07 10.38
CA ARG A 10 8.12 18.23 11.11
C ARG A 10 9.32 18.81 10.37
N ASP A 11 9.04 19.57 9.32
CA ASP A 11 9.86 20.71 8.89
C ASP A 11 9.07 21.53 7.86
N GLN A 12 8.28 22.49 8.34
CA GLN A 12 7.85 23.62 7.53
C GLN A 12 8.34 24.92 8.18
N PRO A 13 8.96 25.82 7.41
CA PRO A 13 9.39 27.10 7.94
C PRO A 13 8.18 27.99 8.25
N ALA A 14 8.27 28.68 9.39
CA ALA A 14 7.30 29.66 9.87
C ALA A 14 6.98 30.71 8.79
N LEU A 15 5.75 30.70 8.30
CA LEU A 15 5.19 31.82 7.55
C LEU A 15 4.40 32.73 8.50
N ARG A 16 4.82 33.98 8.44
CA ARG A 16 4.38 35.14 9.22
C ARG A 16 2.87 35.35 9.17
N GLU A 17 2.33 35.73 10.32
CA GLU A 17 1.04 36.40 10.45
C GLU A 17 1.07 37.72 9.66
N ASP A 18 0.09 37.90 8.78
CA ASP A 18 -0.55 39.18 8.47
C ASP A 18 -1.63 38.96 7.40
N SER A 19 -2.90 38.88 7.82
CA SER A 19 -4.05 39.43 7.07
C SER A 19 -5.36 39.19 7.82
N MET A 20 -5.89 40.27 8.39
CA MET A 20 -7.33 40.43 8.60
C MET A 20 -8.04 40.31 7.25
N GLY A 21 -9.04 39.44 7.12
CA GLY A 21 -9.79 39.30 5.88
C GLY A 21 -10.95 38.32 5.93
N GLY A 22 -12.12 38.81 6.33
CA GLY A 22 -13.42 38.35 5.86
C GLY A 22 -14.05 37.15 6.57
N CYS A 23 -15.25 37.36 7.13
CA CYS A 23 -16.24 36.30 7.24
C CYS A 23 -16.46 35.73 5.83
N GLN A 24 -15.84 34.61 5.50
CA GLN A 24 -16.19 33.87 4.31
C GLN A 24 -17.52 33.18 4.58
N ASP A 25 -18.51 33.48 3.75
CA ASP A 25 -19.79 32.78 3.75
C ASP A 25 -19.55 31.27 3.63
N PRO A 26 -20.31 30.42 4.34
CA PRO A 26 -20.11 28.99 4.31
C PRO A 26 -20.28 28.48 2.87
N LYS A 27 -19.20 27.92 2.33
CA LYS A 27 -19.18 27.21 1.04
C LYS A 27 -20.33 26.18 1.04
N PRO A 28 -21.11 26.06 -0.05
CA PRO A 28 -22.28 25.20 -0.09
C PRO A 28 -21.94 23.78 0.36
N LEU A 29 -22.73 23.26 1.30
CA LEU A 29 -22.57 21.93 1.88
C LEU A 29 -22.54 20.87 0.75
N PRO A 30 -21.49 20.03 0.65
CA PRO A 30 -21.58 18.84 -0.19
C PRO A 30 -22.68 17.92 0.36
N VAL A 31 -23.25 17.11 -0.54
CA VAL A 31 -24.45 16.28 -0.33
C VAL A 31 -24.26 15.25 0.80
N PHE A 32 -24.39 15.71 2.04
CA PHE A 32 -24.60 14.95 3.25
C PHE A 32 -25.48 15.74 4.22
N PRO A 33 -26.75 16.04 3.89
CA PRO A 33 -27.72 16.21 4.95
C PRO A 33 -28.25 14.82 5.27
N LEU A 34 -27.65 14.12 6.23
CA LEU A 34 -28.51 13.27 7.05
C LEU A 34 -29.44 14.26 7.75
N SER A 35 -30.71 14.27 7.34
CA SER A 35 -31.73 15.27 7.71
C SER A 35 -31.90 15.47 9.24
N ASN A 36 -31.24 14.64 10.06
CA ASN A 36 -31.31 14.62 11.52
C ASN A 36 -29.92 14.55 12.19
N ALA A 37 -28.84 15.01 11.54
CA ALA A 37 -27.50 15.00 12.13
C ALA A 37 -27.48 15.73 13.48
N ASP A 38 -26.87 15.11 14.50
CA ASP A 38 -26.73 15.63 15.87
C ASP A 38 -25.34 16.23 16.13
N MET A 39 -24.41 16.10 15.17
CA MET A 39 -23.05 16.62 15.22
C MET A 39 -22.60 17.12 13.85
N THR A 40 -21.78 18.17 13.85
CA THR A 40 -21.14 18.71 12.65
C THR A 40 -19.62 18.55 12.73
N LEU A 41 -19.01 18.03 11.66
CA LEU A 41 -17.56 17.97 11.50
C LEU A 41 -17.12 19.01 10.48
N CYS A 42 -16.14 19.84 10.83
CA CYS A 42 -15.58 20.84 9.92
C CYS A 42 -14.24 20.36 9.39
N SER A 43 -14.03 20.38 8.08
CA SER A 43 -12.75 20.07 7.45
C SER A 43 -11.74 21.21 7.55
N LEU A 44 -10.51 20.96 7.07
CA LEU A 44 -9.48 22.01 6.88
C LEU A 44 -9.92 23.12 5.93
N GLU A 45 -10.73 22.82 4.93
CA GLU A 45 -11.19 23.81 3.93
C GLU A 45 -12.43 24.59 4.39
N GLY A 46 -12.88 24.36 5.63
CA GLY A 46 -14.04 25.03 6.22
C GLY A 46 -15.39 24.40 5.83
N THR A 47 -15.38 23.26 5.14
CA THR A 47 -16.60 22.55 4.76
C THR A 47 -17.17 21.79 5.96
N SER A 48 -18.46 21.96 6.21
CA SER A 48 -19.18 21.32 7.32
C SER A 48 -19.91 20.05 6.85
N TYR A 49 -19.76 18.96 7.61
CA TYR A 49 -20.38 17.67 7.35
C TYR A 49 -21.26 17.27 8.53
N GLY A 50 -22.57 17.12 8.29
CA GLY A 50 -23.51 16.62 9.29
C GLY A 50 -23.40 15.11 9.44
N VAL A 51 -23.17 14.63 10.66
CA VAL A 51 -22.98 13.20 10.96
C VAL A 51 -23.75 12.85 12.22
N HIS A 52 -24.19 11.58 12.32
CA HIS A 52 -24.74 11.07 13.57
C HIS A 52 -23.65 10.61 14.54
N SER A 53 -23.66 11.10 15.77
CA SER A 53 -22.71 10.77 16.83
C SER A 53 -22.67 9.27 17.13
N HIS A 54 -23.80 8.57 17.01
CA HIS A 54 -23.86 7.12 17.21
C HIS A 54 -23.06 6.35 16.13
N ILE A 55 -23.11 6.78 14.86
CA ILE A 55 -22.31 6.14 13.80
C ILE A 55 -20.83 6.25 14.14
N LEU A 56 -20.37 7.45 14.50
CA LEU A 56 -18.97 7.68 14.87
C LEU A 56 -18.58 6.89 16.12
N ARG A 57 -19.44 6.84 17.14
CA ARG A 57 -19.20 6.08 18.37
C ARG A 57 -19.07 4.58 18.10
N ASP A 58 -19.92 4.02 17.26
CA ASP A 58 -20.01 2.58 17.05
C ASP A 58 -18.94 2.07 16.06
N THR A 59 -18.44 2.94 15.18
CA THR A 59 -17.52 2.55 14.10
C THR A 59 -16.09 3.06 14.27
N CYS A 60 -15.84 3.98 15.21
CA CYS A 60 -14.56 4.63 15.42
C CYS A 60 -14.22 4.69 16.92
N GLY A 61 -13.13 4.01 17.31
CA GLY A 61 -12.68 3.92 18.70
C GLY A 61 -12.25 5.26 19.28
N LEU A 62 -11.70 6.16 18.45
CA LEU A 62 -11.35 7.52 18.85
C LEU A 62 -12.58 8.30 19.30
N PHE A 63 -13.67 8.29 18.52
CA PHE A 63 -14.89 9.00 18.87
C PHE A 63 -15.64 8.30 20.00
N ALA A 64 -15.62 6.97 20.06
CA ALA A 64 -16.15 6.21 21.19
C ALA A 64 -15.54 6.69 22.51
N THR A 65 -14.22 6.82 22.55
CA THR A 65 -13.50 7.32 23.73
C THR A 65 -13.78 8.80 23.97
N MET A 66 -13.71 9.63 22.93
CA MET A 66 -13.93 11.08 23.03
C MET A 66 -15.29 11.41 23.64
N PHE A 67 -16.36 10.70 23.25
CA PHE A 67 -17.71 10.95 23.76
C PHE A 67 -17.92 10.51 25.23
N THR A 68 -17.02 9.72 25.81
CA THR A 68 -17.08 9.37 27.24
C THR A 68 -16.48 10.45 28.15
N LEU A 69 -15.69 11.37 27.58
CA LEU A 69 -15.02 12.40 28.35
C LEU A 69 -16.02 13.49 28.79
N PRO A 70 -15.95 13.97 30.04
CA PRO A 70 -16.78 15.07 30.50
C PRO A 70 -16.32 16.37 29.82
N SER A 71 -16.93 16.71 28.68
CA SER A 71 -16.68 17.97 27.98
C SER A 71 -17.65 19.06 28.43
N PRO A 72 -17.15 20.28 28.73
CA PRO A 72 -17.99 21.42 29.10
C PRO A 72 -18.83 21.97 27.94
N LYS A 73 -18.57 21.52 26.70
CA LYS A 73 -19.36 21.88 25.51
C LYS A 73 -19.92 20.61 24.91
N ALA A 74 -21.24 20.58 24.69
CA ALA A 74 -21.85 19.60 23.81
C ALA A 74 -21.11 19.66 22.47
N TYR A 75 -20.71 18.51 21.93
CA TYR A 75 -19.91 18.39 20.71
C TYR A 75 -20.72 18.71 19.45
N GLU A 76 -21.44 19.84 19.42
CA GLU A 76 -22.29 20.25 18.30
C GLU A 76 -21.47 20.47 17.03
N SER A 77 -20.25 20.99 17.16
CA SER A 77 -19.31 21.21 16.06
C SER A 77 -17.87 20.85 16.46
N LEU A 78 -17.20 20.07 15.64
CA LEU A 78 -15.80 19.66 15.82
C LEU A 78 -14.99 19.90 14.55
N CYS A 79 -13.92 20.71 14.67
CA CYS A 79 -12.98 20.91 13.57
C CYS A 79 -11.96 19.77 13.51
N ILE A 80 -11.81 19.18 12.32
CA ILE A 80 -10.90 18.08 12.02
C ILE A 80 -9.88 18.54 10.99
N TYR A 81 -8.60 18.30 11.28
CA TYR A 81 -7.48 18.63 10.41
C TYR A 81 -7.28 17.62 9.28
N GLU A 82 -8.32 17.36 8.49
CA GLU A 82 -8.28 16.51 7.29
C GLU A 82 -8.89 17.25 6.08
N SER A 83 -8.51 16.87 4.86
CA SER A 83 -9.04 17.47 3.63
C SER A 83 -10.48 17.05 3.35
N ASP A 84 -11.22 17.86 2.59
CA ASP A 84 -12.62 17.60 2.22
C ASP A 84 -12.80 16.23 1.57
N ALA A 85 -11.92 15.90 0.63
CA ALA A 85 -12.00 14.63 -0.11
C ALA A 85 -11.84 13.40 0.80
N VAL A 86 -10.90 13.46 1.75
CA VAL A 86 -10.64 12.37 2.70
C VAL A 86 -11.76 12.28 3.71
N LEU A 87 -12.17 13.41 4.30
CA LEU A 87 -13.23 13.48 5.29
C LEU A 87 -14.58 13.01 4.72
N GLN A 88 -14.94 13.47 3.52
CA GLN A 88 -16.14 13.01 2.85
C GLN A 88 -16.11 11.49 2.60
N THR A 89 -14.96 10.96 2.15
CA THR A 89 -14.83 9.54 1.82
C THR A 89 -14.90 8.67 3.07
N ILE A 90 -14.22 9.04 4.16
CA ILE A 90 -14.27 8.25 5.40
C ILE A 90 -15.67 8.27 6.01
N LEU A 91 -16.36 9.41 6.01
CA LEU A 91 -17.74 9.51 6.52
C LEU A 91 -18.73 8.71 5.66
N TYR A 92 -18.54 8.69 4.34
CA TYR A 92 -19.31 7.84 3.44
C TYR A 92 -19.13 6.36 3.77
N LEU A 93 -17.90 5.92 4.06
CA LEU A 93 -17.63 4.53 4.46
C LEU A 93 -18.18 4.22 5.86
N LEU A 94 -18.01 5.10 6.84
CA LEU A 94 -18.52 4.90 8.21
C LEU A 94 -20.06 4.81 8.25
N SER A 95 -20.75 5.58 7.40
CA SER A 95 -22.22 5.54 7.27
C SER A 95 -22.77 4.27 6.60
N GLY A 96 -21.92 3.27 6.31
CA GLY A 96 -22.38 1.99 5.77
C GLY A 96 -22.30 1.88 4.25
N HIS A 97 -21.91 2.93 3.55
CA HIS A 97 -21.81 2.90 2.10
C HIS A 97 -20.51 2.25 1.63
N HIS A 98 -20.52 1.78 0.38
CA HIS A 98 -19.37 1.16 -0.27
C HIS A 98 -18.92 2.01 -1.45
N ARG A 99 -17.60 2.23 -1.54
CA ARG A 99 -16.99 2.85 -2.71
C ARG A 99 -16.59 1.76 -3.70
N SER A 100 -17.06 1.85 -4.93
CA SER A 100 -16.79 0.84 -5.97
C SER A 100 -15.40 0.98 -6.59
N SER A 101 -14.81 2.18 -6.59
CA SER A 101 -13.51 2.44 -7.21
C SER A 101 -12.73 3.56 -6.53
N TRP A 102 -11.41 3.45 -6.59
CA TRP A 102 -10.46 4.49 -6.19
C TRP A 102 -9.75 5.04 -7.41
N ASP A 103 -9.57 6.35 -7.45
CA ASP A 103 -8.99 7.03 -8.61
C ASP A 103 -7.47 6.81 -8.63
N SER A 104 -6.83 6.88 -7.46
CA SER A 104 -5.40 6.65 -7.26
C SER A 104 -5.13 5.87 -5.97
N LEU A 105 -3.93 5.28 -5.89
CA LEU A 105 -3.46 4.64 -4.66
C LEU A 105 -3.24 5.68 -3.55
N ASP A 106 -2.80 6.90 -3.89
CA ASP A 106 -2.61 8.00 -2.95
C ASP A 106 -3.90 8.36 -2.21
N GLN A 107 -5.03 8.36 -2.93
CA GLN A 107 -6.34 8.65 -2.35
C GLN A 107 -6.74 7.58 -1.34
N ALA A 108 -6.55 6.31 -1.70
CA ALA A 108 -6.90 5.19 -0.82
C ALA A 108 -5.99 5.12 0.41
N GLU A 109 -4.69 5.37 0.25
CA GLU A 109 -3.73 5.43 1.35
C GLU A 109 -4.02 6.60 2.30
N SER A 110 -4.37 7.78 1.78
CA SER A 110 -4.77 8.92 2.61
C SER A 110 -5.98 8.57 3.50
N VAL A 111 -6.98 7.87 2.97
CA VAL A 111 -8.14 7.41 3.77
C VAL A 111 -7.73 6.33 4.77
N LEU A 112 -6.84 5.41 4.42
CA LEU A 112 -6.32 4.39 5.36
C LEU A 112 -5.59 5.02 6.55
N ILE A 113 -4.76 6.04 6.33
CA ILE A 113 -4.05 6.76 7.39
C ILE A 113 -5.04 7.40 8.36
N VAL A 114 -6.09 8.05 7.84
CA VAL A 114 -7.15 8.63 8.69
C VAL A 114 -7.95 7.55 9.40
N ALA A 115 -8.25 6.43 8.74
CA ALA A 115 -8.95 5.31 9.36
C ALA A 115 -8.14 4.67 10.49
N GLU A 116 -6.83 4.55 10.37
CA GLU A 116 -5.93 4.12 11.45
C GLU A 116 -5.90 5.15 12.59
N LYS A 117 -5.73 6.44 12.26
CA LYS A 117 -5.74 7.55 13.23
C LYS A 117 -7.05 7.60 14.04
N TRP A 118 -8.17 7.29 13.40
CA TRP A 118 -9.49 7.28 14.00
C TRP A 118 -9.80 5.95 14.70
N ASP A 119 -8.96 4.93 14.58
CA ASP A 119 -9.25 3.58 15.07
C ASP A 119 -10.60 3.07 14.51
N ALA A 120 -10.70 3.10 13.17
CA ALA A 120 -11.90 2.71 12.41
C ALA A 120 -11.65 1.42 11.59
N PRO A 121 -11.59 0.23 12.24
CA PRO A 121 -11.25 -1.03 11.57
C PRO A 121 -12.24 -1.42 10.46
N VAL A 122 -13.50 -1.02 10.58
CA VAL A 122 -14.54 -1.28 9.56
C VAL A 122 -14.19 -0.63 8.22
N VAL A 123 -13.60 0.57 8.25
CA VAL A 123 -13.18 1.29 7.04
C VAL A 123 -11.98 0.58 6.40
N ILE A 124 -11.00 0.19 7.22
CA ILE A 124 -9.79 -0.51 6.78
C ILE A 124 -10.15 -1.80 6.05
N GLU A 125 -11.03 -2.63 6.62
CA GLU A 125 -11.47 -3.89 6.02
C GLU A 125 -12.28 -3.68 4.72
N ARG A 126 -13.03 -2.58 4.60
CA ARG A 126 -13.75 -2.26 3.36
C ARG A 126 -12.84 -1.80 2.23
N ILE A 127 -11.76 -1.08 2.56
CA ILE A 127 -10.79 -0.59 1.57
C ILE A 127 -9.92 -1.74 1.07
N ARG A 128 -9.52 -2.67 1.96
CA ARG A 128 -8.63 -3.80 1.68
C ARG A 128 -8.88 -4.50 0.33
N PRO A 129 -10.07 -5.06 0.02
CA PRO A 129 -10.28 -5.79 -1.23
C PRO A 129 -10.08 -4.94 -2.49
N THR A 130 -10.31 -3.64 -2.40
CA THR A 130 -10.17 -2.72 -3.55
C THR A 130 -8.71 -2.39 -3.87
N LEU A 131 -7.83 -2.41 -2.86
CA LEU A 131 -6.40 -2.14 -3.02
C LEU A 131 -5.65 -3.26 -3.73
N PHE A 132 -6.07 -4.51 -3.53
CA PHE A 132 -5.40 -5.68 -4.12
C PHE A 132 -6.02 -6.11 -5.45
N THR A 133 -6.65 -5.17 -6.17
CA THR A 133 -7.07 -5.38 -7.55
C THR A 133 -5.85 -5.37 -8.48
N PRO A 134 -5.87 -6.12 -9.60
CA PRO A 134 -4.72 -6.20 -10.52
C PRO A 134 -4.20 -4.83 -10.96
N ARG A 135 -5.09 -3.87 -11.17
CA ARG A 135 -4.78 -2.47 -11.51
C ARG A 135 -3.73 -1.85 -10.58
N PHE A 136 -3.86 -2.04 -9.26
CA PHE A 136 -2.92 -1.46 -8.30
C PHE A 136 -1.73 -2.38 -8.05
N CYS A 137 -1.95 -3.70 -8.03
CA CYS A 137 -0.89 -4.70 -7.88
C CYS A 137 0.18 -4.59 -8.96
N ASP A 138 -0.20 -4.32 -10.21
CA ASP A 138 0.74 -4.19 -11.32
C ASP A 138 1.38 -2.80 -11.39
N ALA A 139 0.69 -1.77 -10.91
CA ALA A 139 1.17 -0.39 -10.94
C ALA A 139 2.26 -0.10 -9.90
N ASP A 140 2.04 -0.49 -8.64
CA ASP A 140 3.01 -0.28 -7.56
C ASP A 140 2.95 -1.39 -6.49
N PRO A 141 3.46 -2.60 -6.81
CA PRO A 141 3.39 -3.73 -5.88
C PRO A 141 4.26 -3.52 -4.63
N LEU A 142 5.31 -2.70 -4.71
CA LEU A 142 6.21 -2.47 -3.58
C LEU A 142 5.54 -1.59 -2.51
N ARG A 143 4.83 -0.54 -2.92
CA ARG A 143 4.07 0.31 -2.00
C ARG A 143 2.90 -0.43 -1.38
N LEU A 144 2.16 -1.23 -2.17
CA LEU A 144 1.12 -2.09 -1.61
C LEU A 144 1.68 -3.14 -0.65
N TYR A 145 2.89 -3.64 -0.88
CA TYR A 145 3.54 -4.56 0.06
C TYR A 145 3.88 -3.85 1.36
N ALA A 146 4.32 -2.59 1.31
CA ALA A 146 4.51 -1.77 2.51
C ALA A 146 3.21 -1.65 3.32
N ILE A 147 2.10 -1.29 2.65
CA ILE A 147 0.78 -1.17 3.26
C ILE A 147 0.32 -2.51 3.86
N ALA A 148 0.42 -3.60 3.09
CA ALA A 148 0.05 -4.94 3.55
C ALA A 148 0.87 -5.37 4.78
N ARG A 149 2.14 -5.00 4.86
CA ARG A 149 3.00 -5.29 6.02
C ARG A 149 2.71 -4.39 7.22
N HIS A 150 2.28 -3.16 6.99
CA HIS A 150 1.87 -2.23 8.04
C HIS A 150 0.62 -2.73 8.78
N PHE A 151 -0.38 -3.22 8.03
CA PHE A 151 -1.63 -3.76 8.57
C PHE A 151 -1.62 -5.29 8.83
N ASP A 152 -0.46 -5.94 8.81
CA ASP A 152 -0.30 -7.39 9.03
C ASP A 152 -1.16 -8.28 8.09
N TRP A 153 -1.39 -7.82 6.86
CA TRP A 153 -2.08 -8.55 5.79
C TRP A 153 -1.15 -9.55 5.10
N ASP A 154 -0.78 -10.61 5.83
CA ASP A 154 0.23 -11.59 5.39
C ASP A 154 -0.10 -12.32 4.09
N ARG A 155 -1.38 -12.54 3.79
CA ARG A 155 -1.81 -13.22 2.55
C ARG A 155 -1.49 -12.34 1.35
N GLU A 156 -1.84 -11.07 1.42
CA GLU A 156 -1.65 -10.08 0.39
C GLU A 156 -0.18 -9.73 0.24
N ALA A 157 0.55 -9.56 1.34
CA ALA A 157 2.00 -9.35 1.32
C ALA A 157 2.74 -10.52 0.64
N ARG A 158 2.30 -11.77 0.88
CA ARG A 158 2.85 -12.94 0.17
C ARG A 158 2.53 -12.92 -1.32
N ALA A 159 1.30 -12.59 -1.71
CA ALA A 159 0.91 -12.49 -3.11
C ALA A 159 1.72 -11.40 -3.86
N LEU A 160 1.92 -10.24 -3.22
CA LEU A 160 2.73 -9.15 -3.77
C LEU A 160 4.21 -9.48 -3.84
N SER A 161 4.73 -10.32 -2.93
CA SER A 161 6.13 -10.76 -2.99
C SER A 161 6.49 -11.46 -4.30
N LEU A 162 5.51 -12.05 -5.00
CA LEU A 162 5.68 -12.62 -6.32
C LEU A 162 5.79 -11.54 -7.40
N HIS A 163 4.91 -10.54 -7.38
CA HIS A 163 4.92 -9.41 -8.31
C HIS A 163 6.22 -8.60 -8.17
N ILE A 164 6.69 -8.39 -6.93
CA ILE A 164 7.94 -7.69 -6.64
C ILE A 164 9.16 -8.42 -7.21
N LEU A 165 9.13 -9.75 -7.42
CA LEU A 165 10.28 -10.47 -8.00
C LEU A 165 10.71 -9.90 -9.35
N ALA A 166 9.75 -9.45 -10.17
CA ALA A 166 10.02 -8.87 -11.48
C ALA A 166 10.67 -7.48 -11.41
N LEU A 167 10.57 -6.80 -10.26
CA LEU A 167 11.14 -5.46 -10.06
C LEU A 167 12.63 -5.52 -9.75
N ASP A 168 13.38 -4.54 -10.27
CA ASP A 168 14.75 -4.25 -9.84
C ASP A 168 14.72 -3.29 -8.64
N LEU A 169 14.83 -3.84 -7.42
CA LEU A 169 14.85 -3.07 -6.18
C LEU A 169 16.06 -2.15 -6.02
N ARG A 170 17.03 -2.18 -6.94
CA ARG A 170 18.18 -1.27 -6.94
C ARG A 170 17.89 0.02 -7.70
N ASP A 171 16.83 0.06 -8.49
CA ASP A 171 16.42 1.25 -9.21
C ASP A 171 16.14 2.40 -8.21
N PRO A 172 16.70 3.61 -8.43
CA PRO A 172 16.45 4.77 -7.57
C PRO A 172 14.95 5.09 -7.38
N ILE A 173 14.09 4.74 -8.34
CA ILE A 173 12.64 4.98 -8.26
C ILE A 173 12.02 4.32 -7.02
N HIS A 174 12.56 3.18 -6.58
CA HIS A 174 12.03 2.44 -5.43
C HIS A 174 12.64 2.83 -4.09
N GLN A 175 13.67 3.68 -4.05
CA GLN A 175 14.42 3.97 -2.82
C GLN A 175 13.56 4.63 -1.74
N ASN A 176 12.66 5.55 -2.13
CA ASN A 176 11.78 6.22 -1.19
C ASN A 176 10.82 5.24 -0.52
N THR A 177 10.20 4.36 -1.31
CA THR A 177 9.31 3.30 -0.80
C THR A 177 10.07 2.27 0.03
N LEU A 178 11.30 1.92 -0.34
CA LEU A 178 12.13 1.03 0.47
C LEU A 178 12.51 1.68 1.80
N ALA A 179 12.79 2.99 1.82
CA ALA A 179 13.13 3.72 3.04
C ALA A 179 11.97 3.82 4.03
N SER A 180 10.72 3.87 3.55
CA SER A 180 9.54 3.90 4.41
C SER A 180 9.21 2.54 5.04
N ILE A 181 9.63 1.43 4.42
CA ILE A 181 9.38 0.08 4.95
C ILE A 181 10.35 -0.22 6.09
N SER A 182 9.81 -0.56 7.26
CA SER A 182 10.64 -1.00 8.39
C SER A 182 11.53 -2.20 8.04
N SER A 183 12.76 -2.20 8.54
CA SER A 183 13.74 -3.26 8.31
C SER A 183 13.22 -4.67 8.66
N LYS A 184 12.31 -4.77 9.64
CA LYS A 184 11.62 -6.01 10.01
C LYS A 184 10.85 -6.66 8.85
N HIS A 185 10.34 -5.86 7.92
CA HIS A 185 9.53 -6.31 6.79
C HIS A 185 10.34 -6.40 5.49
N LEU A 186 11.43 -5.64 5.37
CA LEU A 186 12.36 -5.73 4.24
C LEU A 186 13.24 -6.98 4.30
N LYS A 187 13.76 -7.33 5.49
CA LYS A 187 14.65 -8.48 5.63
C LYS A 187 14.04 -9.78 5.07
N PRO A 188 12.79 -10.16 5.41
CA PRO A 188 12.15 -11.34 4.81
C PRO A 188 12.02 -11.27 3.29
N LEU A 189 11.77 -10.08 2.72
CA LEU A 189 11.67 -9.88 1.27
C LEU A 189 13.02 -10.12 0.58
N PHE A 190 14.10 -9.57 1.12
CA PHE A 190 15.45 -9.77 0.58
C PHE A 190 15.93 -11.22 0.76
N ASP A 191 15.65 -11.83 1.90
CA ASP A 191 15.98 -13.23 2.17
C ASP A 191 15.24 -14.15 1.18
N LEU A 192 13.96 -13.89 0.90
CA LEU A 192 13.18 -14.63 -0.09
C LEU A 192 13.76 -14.51 -1.50
N ARG A 193 14.12 -13.29 -1.93
CA ARG A 193 14.76 -13.05 -3.24
C ARG A 193 16.11 -13.76 -3.35
N ARG A 194 16.93 -13.68 -2.30
CA ARG A 194 18.23 -14.34 -2.24
C ARG A 194 18.07 -15.86 -2.31
N SER A 195 17.19 -16.43 -1.50
CA SER A 195 16.92 -17.88 -1.46
C SER A 195 16.43 -18.40 -2.82
N ARG A 196 15.53 -17.66 -3.49
CA ARG A 196 15.05 -18.00 -4.84
C ARG A 196 16.19 -17.97 -5.87
N LYS A 197 17.04 -16.94 -5.83
CA LYS A 197 18.23 -16.84 -6.69
C LYS A 197 19.19 -18.01 -6.47
N GLU A 198 19.58 -18.26 -5.22
CA GLU A 198 20.52 -19.34 -4.88
C GLU A 198 19.97 -20.71 -5.27
N THR A 199 18.66 -20.92 -5.09
CA THR A 199 17.98 -22.16 -5.50
C THR A 199 18.04 -22.31 -7.02
N LEU A 200 17.72 -21.26 -7.77
CA LEU A 200 17.81 -21.27 -9.23
C LEU A 200 19.25 -21.52 -9.70
N GLU A 201 20.24 -20.86 -9.11
CA GLU A 201 21.66 -21.07 -9.43
C GLU A 201 22.10 -22.52 -9.17
N LYS A 202 21.71 -23.10 -8.04
CA LYS A 202 21.97 -24.53 -7.75
C LYS A 202 21.31 -25.44 -8.78
N MET A 203 20.08 -25.14 -9.18
CA MET A 203 19.36 -25.93 -10.19
C MET A 203 20.03 -25.82 -11.56
N LEU A 204 20.46 -24.61 -11.97
CA LEU A 204 21.15 -24.39 -13.24
C LEU A 204 22.52 -25.08 -13.27
N ASN A 205 23.26 -25.07 -12.16
CA ASN A 205 24.58 -25.72 -12.05
C ASN A 205 24.50 -27.24 -11.82
N SER A 206 23.31 -27.81 -11.62
CA SER A 206 23.12 -29.25 -11.50
C SER A 206 23.39 -29.93 -12.84
N THR A 207 24.40 -30.79 -12.86
CA THR A 207 24.78 -31.62 -14.02
C THR A 207 23.71 -32.63 -14.42
N GLU A 208 22.77 -32.96 -13.53
CA GLU A 208 21.65 -33.87 -13.78
C GLU A 208 20.48 -33.19 -14.49
N ARG A 209 20.25 -31.89 -14.24
CA ARG A 209 19.10 -31.14 -14.75
C ARG A 209 19.37 -30.31 -16.00
N PHE A 210 20.57 -29.73 -16.13
CA PHE A 210 20.94 -28.88 -17.28
C PHE A 210 22.20 -29.37 -17.98
N ILE A 211 22.17 -30.62 -18.45
CA ILE A 211 23.34 -31.31 -19.01
C ILE A 211 23.91 -30.60 -20.25
N VAL A 212 23.07 -30.00 -21.11
CA VAL A 212 23.53 -29.34 -22.35
C VAL A 212 24.24 -28.02 -22.08
N GLY A 213 23.75 -27.22 -21.12
CA GLY A 213 24.39 -25.94 -20.74
C GLY A 213 25.69 -26.12 -19.95
N ASN A 214 25.77 -27.15 -19.11
CA ASN A 214 26.89 -27.36 -18.19
C ASN A 214 28.08 -28.11 -18.80
N ARG A 215 27.89 -28.78 -19.96
CA ARG A 215 28.94 -29.57 -20.61
C ARG A 215 30.08 -28.74 -21.23
N CYS A 216 29.89 -27.46 -21.52
CA CYS A 216 30.93 -26.60 -22.10
C CYS A 216 31.99 -26.11 -21.11
N VAL A 217 31.76 -26.18 -19.80
CA VAL A 217 32.69 -25.63 -18.77
C VAL A 217 33.72 -26.66 -18.32
N GLN A 218 33.42 -27.95 -18.42
CA GLN A 218 34.28 -29.01 -17.86
C GLN A 218 35.32 -29.56 -18.85
N THR A 219 35.26 -29.18 -20.12
CA THR A 219 36.16 -29.69 -21.17
C THR A 219 37.17 -28.63 -21.64
N SER A 220 37.99 -28.08 -20.73
CA SER A 220 39.12 -27.20 -21.12
C SER A 220 40.51 -27.80 -20.85
N HIS A 221 40.66 -29.14 -20.85
CA HIS A 221 41.97 -29.77 -20.74
C HIS A 221 42.50 -30.46 -22.01
N LYS A 222 41.90 -30.23 -23.18
CA LYS A 222 42.53 -30.54 -24.47
C LYS A 222 42.19 -29.49 -25.52
N PRO A 223 43.17 -28.93 -26.26
CA PRO A 223 42.89 -28.05 -27.37
C PRO A 223 42.40 -28.90 -28.55
N GLN A 224 41.16 -28.70 -28.95
CA GLN A 224 40.59 -29.19 -30.21
C GLN A 224 39.80 -28.04 -30.88
N PRO A 225 39.73 -28.00 -32.22
CA PRO A 225 39.46 -26.78 -32.97
C PRO A 225 38.01 -26.33 -32.85
N ARG A 226 37.84 -25.01 -32.83
CA ARG A 226 36.56 -24.29 -32.65
C ARG A 226 35.50 -24.75 -33.66
N LEU A 227 34.43 -25.36 -33.18
CA LEU A 227 33.16 -25.40 -33.92
C LEU A 227 32.32 -24.20 -33.50
N ILE A 228 32.15 -23.27 -34.43
CA ILE A 228 31.24 -22.13 -34.30
C ILE A 228 29.82 -22.68 -34.45
N VAL A 229 29.02 -22.62 -33.39
CA VAL A 229 27.58 -22.92 -33.45
C VAL A 229 26.82 -21.58 -33.58
N PRO A 230 25.95 -21.40 -34.59
CA PRO A 230 25.29 -20.12 -34.84
C PRO A 230 24.26 -19.75 -33.76
N CYS A 231 24.21 -18.45 -33.47
CA CYS A 231 23.54 -17.79 -32.34
C CYS A 231 22.00 -17.90 -32.31
N SER A 232 21.36 -18.59 -33.27
CA SER A 232 19.90 -18.58 -33.44
C SER A 232 19.13 -19.55 -32.54
N CYS A 233 19.78 -20.57 -31.96
CA CYS A 233 19.09 -21.58 -31.13
C CYS A 233 18.93 -21.19 -29.65
N ILE A 234 19.68 -20.19 -29.15
CA ILE A 234 19.67 -19.81 -27.73
C ILE A 234 18.44 -18.96 -27.36
N MET A 235 17.82 -18.27 -28.33
CA MET A 235 16.66 -17.41 -28.07
C MET A 235 15.33 -18.18 -27.96
N ALA A 236 15.16 -19.31 -28.64
CA ALA A 236 13.88 -20.03 -28.66
C ALA A 236 13.57 -20.78 -27.35
N LEU A 237 14.58 -21.22 -26.61
CA LEU A 237 14.40 -22.00 -25.37
C LEU A 237 14.16 -21.16 -24.11
N ARG A 238 14.22 -19.83 -24.19
CA ARG A 238 14.03 -18.93 -23.03
C ARG A 238 12.58 -18.57 -22.75
N VAL A 239 11.67 -18.75 -23.69
CA VAL A 239 10.25 -18.37 -23.52
C VAL A 239 9.42 -19.51 -22.92
N ASP A 240 9.68 -20.75 -23.29
CA ASP A 240 8.83 -21.89 -22.85
C ASP A 240 9.09 -22.35 -21.41
N ALA A 241 10.29 -22.09 -20.86
CA ALA A 241 10.60 -22.45 -19.48
C ALA A 241 9.97 -21.49 -18.44
N ALA A 242 9.61 -20.26 -18.85
CA ALA A 242 8.98 -19.28 -17.96
C ALA A 242 7.47 -19.53 -17.77
N LEU A 243 6.80 -20.09 -18.77
CA LEU A 243 5.35 -20.34 -18.73
C LEU A 243 4.97 -21.61 -17.94
N ASN A 244 5.85 -22.61 -17.85
CA ASN A 244 5.56 -23.85 -17.10
C ASN A 244 5.83 -23.74 -15.59
N PHE A 245 6.48 -22.66 -15.12
CA PHE A 245 6.74 -22.48 -13.68
C PHE A 245 5.54 -21.90 -12.91
N THR A 246 4.56 -21.30 -13.59
CA THR A 246 3.33 -20.78 -12.95
C THR A 246 2.35 -21.88 -12.56
N ALA A 247 2.39 -23.05 -13.22
CA ALA A 247 1.45 -24.14 -12.97
C ALA A 247 1.81 -25.00 -11.74
N SER A 248 3.08 -25.06 -11.32
CA SER A 248 3.52 -26.00 -10.26
C SER A 248 3.61 -25.38 -8.86
N VAL A 249 3.47 -24.06 -8.72
CA VAL A 249 3.61 -23.36 -7.43
C VAL A 249 2.25 -22.95 -6.82
N VAL A 250 1.14 -23.22 -7.50
CA VAL A 250 -0.24 -22.97 -7.00
C VAL A 250 -0.85 -24.20 -6.29
N GLY A 251 -0.14 -25.33 -6.25
CA GLY A 251 -0.56 -26.52 -5.52
C GLY A 251 0.38 -26.85 -4.36
N VAL A 252 0.16 -26.19 -3.21
CA VAL A 252 0.26 -26.64 -1.79
C VAL A 252 0.18 -25.42 -0.90
#